data_AF-A0A957WWV4-F1
#
_entry.id   AF-A0A957WWV4-F1
#
_cell.length_a   1.000
_cell.length_b   1.000
_cell.length_c   1.000
_cell.angle_alpha   90.00
_cell.angle_beta   90.00
_cell.angle_gamma   90.00
#
_symmetry.space_group_name_H-M   'P 1'
#
loop_
_entity.id
_entity.type
_entity.pdbx_description
1 polymer ?
#
loop_
_entity_poly.entity_id
_entity_poly.type
_entity_poly.pdbx_seq_one_letter_code
_entity_poly.pdbx_strand_id
1 'polypeptide(L)'
;MFYLRSKASSSFVVPAGDVALVRTIPDESAPLMARFGPGRTLEITGRTEAWDWVQVRLWDGRTGWTLRPLDILVWRLDAPITQPVAPDVEPPAIVPIAAEMLPIPATSFTMGSPPGLGETDEQPAHPVSLSAFEIDRTEVTVGQYWQCIEAGECAPPTSDASTTEVNYLNDPAYDNYPMVNIPWTEANNYCHWRGQRLPTEAEWEVAAGWDIDKQAKYLWPWGSDPAAAKANVGETSVGQAAPVGTFPEDISPAGLLDMGGNVSEWVFDWYKADYYRIADDTDPIGPSQRRGEGIGRVVRGGSFSDPVDEARTANRRNQVEDYGNPTVGFRCASDG
;
A
#
# COMPACT_ATOMS: atom_id res chain seq x y z
N MET A 1 7.68 -31.96 -0.29
CA MET A 1 8.09 -30.54 -0.30
C MET A 1 7.34 -29.88 -1.43
N PHE A 2 6.21 -29.25 -1.13
CA PHE A 2 5.48 -28.47 -2.12
C PHE A 2 6.03 -27.05 -2.04
N TYR A 3 6.61 -26.56 -3.13
CA TYR A 3 6.81 -25.13 -3.28
C TYR A 3 5.45 -24.53 -3.59
N LEU A 4 4.95 -23.65 -2.72
CA LEU A 4 3.77 -22.85 -3.03
C LEU A 4 4.17 -21.87 -4.13
N ARG A 5 4.04 -22.29 -5.39
CA ARG A 5 4.12 -21.39 -6.54
C ARG A 5 2.80 -20.63 -6.64
N SER A 6 2.91 -19.31 -6.63
CA SER A 6 1.95 -18.31 -7.10
C SER A 6 0.51 -18.41 -6.57
N LYS A 7 0.16 -17.48 -5.69
CA LYS A 7 -0.78 -16.39 -5.99
C LYS A 7 -0.68 -15.34 -4.88
N ALA A 8 -0.61 -14.09 -5.30
CA ALA A 8 -0.48 -12.91 -4.45
C ALA A 8 -1.71 -12.73 -3.56
N SER A 9 -1.69 -13.28 -2.35
CA SER A 9 -2.68 -12.97 -1.32
C SER A 9 -1.97 -12.88 0.03
N SER A 10 -2.25 -11.82 0.80
CA SER A 10 -1.80 -11.65 2.18
C SER A 10 -2.48 -12.65 3.15
N SER A 11 -3.30 -13.56 2.62
CA SER A 11 -3.85 -14.71 3.33
C SER A 11 -3.65 -16.01 2.53
N PHE A 12 -3.18 -17.09 3.20
CA PHE A 12 -2.94 -18.38 2.53
C PHE A 12 -3.92 -19.44 3.03
N VAL A 13 -4.67 -20.06 2.12
CA VAL A 13 -5.50 -21.24 2.44
C VAL A 13 -4.61 -22.47 2.40
N VAL A 14 -4.31 -23.02 3.58
CA VAL A 14 -3.55 -24.27 3.70
C VAL A 14 -4.53 -25.44 3.54
N PRO A 15 -4.22 -26.46 2.70
CA PRO A 15 -5.09 -27.61 2.52
C PRO A 15 -5.45 -28.30 3.83
N ALA A 16 -6.69 -28.79 3.93
CA ALA A 16 -7.16 -29.47 5.12
C ALA A 16 -6.31 -30.70 5.45
N GLY A 17 -5.73 -30.72 6.65
CA GLY A 17 -4.88 -31.82 7.14
C GLY A 17 -3.38 -31.50 7.19
N ASP A 18 -2.98 -30.38 6.59
CA ASP A 18 -1.59 -29.91 6.55
C ASP A 18 -1.21 -29.05 7.77
N VAL A 19 0.09 -29.00 8.09
CA VAL A 19 0.65 -28.22 9.21
C VAL A 19 1.55 -27.13 8.63
N ALA A 20 1.32 -25.86 9.00
CA ALA A 20 2.31 -24.80 8.73
C ALA A 20 3.32 -24.74 9.87
N LEU A 21 4.58 -24.63 9.48
CA LEU A 21 5.69 -24.43 10.39
C LEU A 21 6.02 -22.94 10.46
N VAL A 22 5.49 -22.25 11.46
CA VAL A 22 5.85 -20.86 11.75
C VAL A 22 6.94 -20.90 12.82
N ARG A 23 8.07 -20.22 12.65
CA ARG A 23 9.10 -20.14 13.68
C ARG A 23 8.70 -19.06 14.68
N THR A 24 8.89 -19.30 15.98
CA THR A 24 8.56 -18.29 16.99
C THR A 24 9.51 -17.09 16.94
N ILE A 25 10.76 -17.27 16.49
CA ILE A 25 11.81 -16.23 16.47
C ILE A 25 12.77 -16.42 15.27
N PRO A 26 13.34 -15.33 14.73
CA PRO A 26 14.60 -15.37 14.00
C PRO A 26 15.74 -16.00 14.80
N ASP A 27 16.36 -17.06 14.27
CA ASP A 27 17.59 -17.66 14.81
C ASP A 27 17.56 -18.33 16.22
N GLU A 28 16.46 -18.99 16.61
CA GLU A 28 16.41 -20.25 17.38
C GLU A 28 15.04 -20.45 18.06
N SER A 29 14.77 -21.69 18.47
CA SER A 29 13.59 -22.22 19.19
C SER A 29 12.39 -22.69 18.35
N ALA A 30 11.66 -23.63 18.94
CA ALA A 30 10.79 -24.62 18.31
C ALA A 30 9.65 -24.02 17.47
N PRO A 31 9.26 -24.69 16.36
CA PRO A 31 8.20 -24.19 15.50
C PRO A 31 6.85 -24.12 16.20
N LEU A 32 6.16 -22.98 16.06
CA LEU A 32 4.72 -22.86 16.22
C LEU A 32 4.07 -23.71 15.12
N MET A 33 3.74 -24.96 15.46
CA MET A 33 3.05 -25.89 14.57
C MET A 33 1.55 -25.72 14.73
N ALA A 34 0.89 -25.44 13.63
CA ALA A 34 -0.54 -25.22 13.63
C ALA A 34 -1.19 -26.06 12.53
N ARG A 35 -2.16 -26.90 12.90
CA ARG A 35 -2.87 -27.78 11.96
C ARG A 35 -4.00 -27.00 11.31
N PHE A 36 -3.93 -26.88 9.99
CA PHE A 36 -4.94 -26.18 9.21
C PHE A 36 -6.07 -27.14 8.87
N GLY A 37 -7.28 -26.67 9.13
CA GLY A 37 -8.53 -27.27 8.70
C GLY A 37 -9.05 -26.53 7.46
N PRO A 38 -10.11 -27.04 6.84
CA PRO A 38 -10.70 -26.39 5.67
C PRO A 38 -11.01 -24.91 5.95
N GLY A 39 -10.53 -24.01 5.09
CA GLY A 39 -10.83 -22.57 5.15
C GLY A 39 -10.06 -21.76 6.20
N ARG A 40 -9.04 -22.33 6.87
CA ARG A 40 -8.18 -21.57 7.78
C ARG A 40 -7.09 -20.84 7.02
N THR A 41 -6.83 -19.59 7.42
CA THR A 41 -5.86 -18.69 6.81
C THR A 41 -4.70 -18.38 7.76
N LEU A 42 -3.59 -17.92 7.20
CA LEU A 42 -2.62 -17.11 7.95
C LEU A 42 -2.43 -15.77 7.25
N GLU A 43 -2.24 -14.71 8.02
CA GLU A 43 -2.10 -13.33 7.56
C GLU A 43 -0.68 -12.84 7.73
N ILE A 44 -0.15 -12.06 6.79
CA ILE A 44 1.12 -11.35 6.96
C ILE A 44 0.86 -10.04 7.72
N THR A 45 1.56 -9.84 8.84
CA THR A 45 1.36 -8.70 9.76
C THR A 45 2.57 -7.76 9.84
N GLY A 46 3.71 -8.14 9.27
CA GLY A 46 4.92 -7.31 9.28
C GLY A 46 6.12 -8.03 8.66
N ARG A 47 7.27 -7.34 8.64
CA ARG A 47 8.56 -7.90 8.19
C ARG A 47 9.73 -7.23 8.90
N THR A 48 10.90 -7.85 8.87
CA THR A 48 12.17 -7.22 9.29
C THR A 48 12.68 -6.24 8.24
N GLU A 49 13.51 -5.27 8.67
CA GLU A 49 14.12 -4.25 7.82
C GLU A 49 14.92 -4.84 6.64
N ALA A 50 15.59 -5.97 6.87
CA ALA A 50 16.37 -6.67 5.85
C ALA A 50 15.56 -7.66 4.98
N TRP A 51 14.23 -7.72 5.14
CA TRP A 51 13.30 -8.59 4.38
C TRP A 51 13.54 -10.11 4.50
N ASP A 52 14.38 -10.50 5.44
CA ASP A 52 14.77 -11.86 5.77
C ASP A 52 13.77 -12.56 6.70
N TRP A 53 12.78 -11.84 7.24
CA TRP A 53 11.70 -12.42 8.03
C TRP A 53 10.36 -11.70 7.81
N VAL A 54 9.27 -12.48 7.87
CA VAL A 54 7.90 -12.01 7.75
C VAL A 54 7.11 -12.47 8.97
N GLN A 55 6.44 -11.54 9.64
CA GLN A 55 5.55 -11.84 10.75
C GLN A 55 4.21 -12.33 10.21
N VAL A 56 3.67 -13.38 10.81
CA VAL A 56 2.42 -13.99 10.41
C VAL A 56 1.48 -14.18 11.60
N ARG A 57 0.19 -13.95 11.39
CA ARG A 57 -0.90 -14.21 12.34
C ARG A 57 -1.72 -15.39 11.86
N LEU A 58 -1.92 -16.37 12.72
CA LEU A 58 -2.77 -17.53 12.46
C LEU A 58 -4.24 -17.19 12.70
N TRP A 59 -5.15 -17.91 12.04
CA TRP A 59 -6.61 -17.88 12.26
C TRP A 59 -7.07 -18.04 13.73
N ASP A 60 -6.20 -18.50 14.63
CA ASP A 60 -6.48 -18.64 16.07
C ASP A 60 -5.89 -17.51 16.92
N GLY A 61 -5.41 -16.44 16.27
CA GLY A 61 -4.87 -15.23 16.89
C GLY A 61 -3.39 -15.32 17.29
N ARG A 62 -2.76 -16.50 17.21
CA ARG A 62 -1.33 -16.65 17.52
C ARG A 62 -0.47 -16.06 16.42
N THR A 63 0.61 -15.39 16.80
CA THR A 63 1.57 -14.79 15.88
C THR A 63 2.90 -15.56 15.88
N GLY A 64 3.66 -15.42 14.78
CA GLY A 64 5.02 -15.95 14.67
C GLY A 64 5.73 -15.39 13.43
N TRP A 65 6.88 -15.95 13.07
CA TRP A 65 7.75 -15.46 12.01
C TRP A 65 8.10 -16.56 10.99
N THR A 66 8.31 -16.18 9.73
CA THR A 66 8.82 -17.07 8.66
C THR A 66 9.95 -16.41 7.90
N LEU A 67 10.92 -17.22 7.43
CA LEU A 67 12.16 -16.76 6.79
C LEU A 67 11.95 -16.05 5.45
N ARG A 68 10.83 -16.27 4.75
CA ARG A 68 10.46 -15.59 3.47
C ARG A 68 8.96 -15.76 3.18
N PRO A 69 8.30 -14.86 2.42
CA PRO A 69 6.88 -14.99 2.05
C PRO A 69 6.53 -16.29 1.29
N LEU A 70 7.55 -16.94 0.68
CA LEU A 70 7.40 -18.10 -0.20
C LEU A 70 7.85 -19.45 0.40
N ASP A 71 8.38 -19.47 1.64
CA ASP A 71 8.95 -20.66 2.27
C ASP A 71 8.08 -21.22 3.42
N ILE A 72 6.74 -21.22 3.27
CA ILE A 72 5.88 -21.98 4.18
C ILE A 72 6.11 -23.48 3.93
N LEU A 73 6.97 -24.11 4.74
CA LEU A 73 7.18 -25.55 4.69
C LEU A 73 5.95 -26.29 5.22
N VAL A 74 5.11 -26.75 4.30
CA VAL A 74 3.98 -27.64 4.59
C VAL A 74 4.45 -29.10 4.61
N TRP A 75 4.32 -29.76 5.77
CA TRP A 75 4.54 -31.20 5.93
C TRP A 75 3.21 -31.91 6.25
N ARG A 76 3.00 -33.09 5.66
CA ARG A 76 2.03 -34.06 6.20
C ARG A 76 2.69 -34.78 7.38
N LEU A 77 2.11 -34.65 8.57
CA LEU A 77 2.45 -35.50 9.72
C LEU A 77 1.31 -36.49 9.98
N ASP A 78 1.63 -37.78 9.85
CA ASP A 78 0.72 -38.90 10.13
C ASP A 78 0.77 -39.35 11.62
N ALA A 79 1.46 -38.60 12.49
CA ALA A 79 1.61 -38.96 13.91
C ALA A 79 1.00 -37.89 14.86
N PRO A 80 0.42 -38.31 16.00
CA PRO A 80 -0.02 -37.39 17.04
C PRO A 80 1.18 -36.71 17.69
N ILE A 81 1.14 -35.38 17.76
CA ILE A 81 2.23 -34.56 18.28
C ILE A 81 2.05 -34.44 19.79
N THR A 82 3.07 -34.84 20.56
CA THR A 82 3.26 -34.40 21.94
C THR A 82 4.54 -33.59 21.95
N GLN A 83 4.44 -32.25 22.00
CA GLN A 83 5.59 -31.39 22.23
C GLN A 83 5.25 -30.27 23.21
N PRO A 84 6.26 -29.81 23.98
CA PRO A 84 6.07 -28.87 25.08
C PRO A 84 5.66 -27.49 24.55
N VAL A 85 4.83 -26.81 25.32
CA VAL A 85 4.54 -25.38 25.12
C VAL A 85 5.86 -24.62 25.23
N ALA A 86 6.25 -23.91 24.17
CA ALA A 86 7.41 -23.02 24.22
C ALA A 86 7.20 -21.96 25.32
N PRO A 87 8.25 -21.56 26.05
CA PRO A 87 8.12 -20.47 27.01
C PRO A 87 7.68 -19.19 26.30
N ASP A 88 6.88 -18.40 27.01
CA ASP A 88 6.39 -17.10 26.56
C ASP A 88 7.58 -16.14 26.44
N VAL A 89 8.11 -16.00 25.21
CA VAL A 89 9.17 -15.04 24.90
C VAL A 89 8.50 -13.87 24.20
N GLU A 90 8.72 -12.67 24.74
CA GLU A 90 8.18 -11.43 24.19
C GLU A 90 8.66 -11.28 22.73
N PRO A 91 7.75 -11.08 21.75
CA PRO A 91 8.10 -10.96 20.35
C PRO A 91 9.13 -9.83 20.15
N PRO A 92 10.06 -9.93 19.17
CA PRO A 92 10.87 -8.80 18.80
C PRO A 92 9.96 -7.63 18.41
N ALA A 93 10.29 -6.43 18.88
CA ALA A 93 9.52 -5.23 18.58
C ALA A 93 9.43 -5.06 17.06
N ILE A 94 8.22 -4.87 16.56
CA ILE A 94 8.00 -4.42 15.19
C ILE A 94 8.60 -3.02 15.13
N VAL A 95 9.66 -2.84 14.34
CA VAL A 95 10.21 -1.50 14.11
C VAL A 95 9.36 -0.85 13.01
N PRO A 96 8.82 0.36 13.25
CA PRO A 96 8.14 1.11 12.20
C PRO A 96 9.05 1.24 10.98
N ILE A 97 8.54 0.93 9.79
CA ILE A 97 9.30 1.19 8.55
C ILE A 97 9.59 2.69 8.50
N ALA A 98 10.88 3.04 8.48
CA ALA A 98 11.30 4.43 8.36
C ALA A 98 10.79 5.01 7.03
N ALA A 99 10.38 6.28 7.05
CA ALA A 99 9.97 6.98 5.84
C ALA A 99 11.18 7.11 4.90
N GLU A 100 11.23 6.26 3.88
CA GLU A 100 12.20 6.31 2.78
C GLU A 100 11.56 7.05 1.61
N MET A 101 12.22 8.09 1.12
CA MET A 101 11.82 8.78 -0.10
C MET A 101 12.78 8.45 -1.23
N LEU A 102 12.24 8.30 -2.44
CA LEU A 102 13.00 8.04 -3.64
C LEU A 102 13.01 9.29 -4.54
N PRO A 103 14.16 9.68 -5.10
CA PRO A 103 14.25 10.82 -5.99
C PRO A 103 13.65 10.49 -7.36
N ILE A 104 12.87 11.42 -7.87
CA ILE A 104 12.36 11.44 -9.24
C ILE A 104 13.05 12.59 -9.98
N PRO A 105 13.94 12.30 -10.95
CA PRO A 105 14.57 13.33 -11.76
C PRO A 105 13.54 14.16 -12.53
N ALA A 106 13.88 15.42 -12.79
CA ALA A 106 13.09 16.26 -13.68
C ALA A 106 12.89 15.56 -15.03
N THR A 107 11.65 15.47 -15.49
CA THR A 107 11.28 14.70 -16.68
C THR A 107 10.07 15.30 -17.36
N SER A 108 9.94 15.04 -18.66
CA SER A 108 8.68 15.21 -19.38
C SER A 108 8.06 13.83 -19.63
N PHE A 109 6.74 13.72 -19.49
CA PHE A 109 6.01 12.48 -19.74
C PHE A 109 4.63 12.78 -20.32
N THR A 110 3.98 11.72 -20.81
CA THR A 110 2.58 11.80 -21.27
C THR A 110 1.65 11.44 -20.11
N MET A 111 1.00 12.46 -19.55
CA MET A 111 -0.01 12.31 -18.50
C MET A 111 -1.36 11.92 -19.11
N GLY A 112 -2.13 11.06 -18.43
CA GLY A 112 -3.41 10.51 -18.89
C GLY A 112 -3.32 9.22 -19.71
N SER A 113 -4.48 8.63 -20.00
CA SER A 113 -4.55 7.32 -20.63
C SER A 113 -4.36 7.36 -22.15
N PRO A 114 -3.75 6.33 -22.77
CA PRO A 114 -3.68 6.23 -24.23
C PRO A 114 -5.07 6.33 -24.89
N PRO A 115 -5.17 6.85 -26.12
CA PRO A 115 -6.46 6.93 -26.82
C PRO A 115 -7.16 5.56 -26.92
N GLY A 116 -8.42 5.50 -26.51
CA GLY A 116 -9.23 4.28 -26.52
C GLY A 116 -9.07 3.38 -25.29
N LEU A 117 -8.29 3.81 -24.28
CA LEU A 117 -8.17 3.17 -22.98
C LEU A 117 -8.52 4.18 -21.87
N GLY A 118 -9.00 3.67 -20.73
CA GLY A 118 -9.29 4.46 -19.54
C GLY A 118 -10.58 5.27 -19.60
N GLU A 119 -10.88 5.94 -18.50
CA GLU A 119 -12.09 6.74 -18.33
C GLU A 119 -12.01 8.10 -19.03
N THR A 120 -13.17 8.74 -19.18
CA THR A 120 -13.27 10.01 -19.93
C THR A 120 -12.50 11.18 -19.31
N ASP A 121 -12.26 11.13 -18.00
CA ASP A 121 -11.54 12.14 -17.23
C ASP A 121 -10.02 11.89 -17.18
N GLU A 122 -9.57 10.72 -17.64
CA GLU A 122 -8.17 10.40 -17.90
C GLU A 122 -7.69 10.92 -19.27
N GLN A 123 -8.59 11.59 -20.01
CA GLN A 123 -8.38 12.05 -21.38
C GLN A 123 -8.47 13.59 -21.48
N PRO A 124 -7.72 14.22 -22.41
CA PRO A 124 -6.76 13.61 -23.31
C PRO A 124 -5.42 13.28 -22.63
N ALA A 125 -4.71 12.30 -23.18
CA ALA A 125 -3.29 12.19 -22.96
C ALA A 125 -2.57 13.49 -23.43
N HIS A 126 -1.76 14.10 -22.58
CA HIS A 126 -1.12 15.40 -22.83
C HIS A 126 0.31 15.45 -22.25
N PRO A 127 1.21 16.27 -22.82
CA PRO A 127 2.56 16.40 -22.30
C PRO A 127 2.58 17.17 -20.99
N VAL A 128 3.33 16.68 -20.01
CA VAL A 128 3.61 17.39 -18.75
C VAL A 128 5.11 17.32 -18.49
N SER A 129 5.68 18.43 -18.05
CA SER A 129 7.07 18.54 -17.58
C SER A 129 7.06 18.79 -16.08
N LEU A 130 7.82 17.98 -15.34
CA LEU A 130 7.95 18.09 -13.90
C LEU A 130 9.39 18.46 -13.53
N SER A 131 9.51 19.36 -12.57
CA SER A 131 10.73 19.58 -11.80
C SER A 131 11.12 18.31 -11.03
N ALA A 132 12.38 18.21 -10.59
CA ALA A 132 12.79 17.10 -9.75
C ALA A 132 12.11 17.19 -8.37
N PHE A 133 11.76 16.03 -7.82
CA PHE A 133 11.13 15.92 -6.51
C PHE A 133 11.52 14.58 -5.86
N GLU A 134 11.23 14.42 -4.58
CA GLU A 134 11.30 13.13 -3.90
C GLU A 134 9.89 12.72 -3.48
N ILE A 135 9.64 11.41 -3.41
CA ILE A 135 8.34 10.88 -3.01
C ILE A 135 8.55 9.62 -2.18
N ASP A 136 7.69 9.45 -1.18
CA ASP A 136 7.67 8.27 -0.33
C ASP A 136 7.62 6.98 -1.13
N ARG A 137 8.46 6.03 -0.72
CA ARG A 137 8.53 4.70 -1.33
C ARG A 137 7.26 3.89 -1.09
N THR A 138 6.61 4.04 0.07
CA THR A 138 5.36 3.37 0.45
C THR A 138 4.34 4.39 0.93
N GLU A 139 3.10 3.98 1.17
CA GLU A 139 2.14 4.82 1.90
C GLU A 139 2.64 5.15 3.31
N VAL A 140 2.15 6.26 3.85
CA VAL A 140 2.37 6.61 5.27
C VAL A 140 1.68 5.58 6.14
N THR A 141 2.39 5.05 7.13
CA THR A 141 1.87 3.98 7.99
C THR A 141 1.16 4.51 9.23
N VAL A 142 0.37 3.66 9.90
CA VAL A 142 -0.27 3.98 11.18
C VAL A 142 0.77 4.41 12.21
N GLY A 143 1.87 3.67 12.36
CA GLY A 143 2.91 3.96 13.35
C GLY A 143 3.67 5.26 13.05
N GLN A 144 3.77 5.64 11.77
CA GLN A 144 4.33 6.92 11.36
C GLN A 144 3.37 8.08 11.71
N TYR A 145 2.08 7.96 11.35
CA TYR A 145 1.07 8.97 11.66
C TYR A 145 0.87 9.13 13.18
N TRP A 146 0.95 8.03 13.94
CA TRP A 146 0.84 8.03 15.39
C TRP A 146 1.89 8.93 16.06
N GLN A 147 3.11 9.03 15.50
CA GLN A 147 4.14 9.96 16.01
C GLN A 147 3.70 11.42 15.91
N CYS A 148 2.95 11.79 14.87
CA CYS A 148 2.41 13.13 14.72
C CYS A 148 1.26 13.41 15.71
N ILE A 149 0.42 12.40 15.98
CA ILE A 149 -0.60 12.49 17.03
C ILE A 149 0.05 12.67 18.41
N GLU A 150 1.08 11.86 18.72
CA GLU A 150 1.81 11.93 19.99
C GLU A 150 2.51 13.28 20.18
N ALA A 151 3.01 13.87 19.09
CA ALA A 151 3.56 15.22 19.08
C ALA A 151 2.50 16.33 19.29
N GLY A 152 1.21 16.01 19.16
CA GLY A 152 0.10 16.97 19.26
C GLY A 152 -0.09 17.82 18.00
N GLU A 153 0.46 17.40 16.87
CA GLU A 153 0.52 18.16 15.61
C GLU A 153 -0.50 17.65 14.57
N CYS A 154 -0.96 16.40 14.69
CA CYS A 154 -2.02 15.82 13.86
C CYS A 154 -3.24 15.42 14.70
N ALA A 155 -4.44 15.52 14.12
CA ALA A 155 -5.65 15.01 14.73
C ALA A 155 -5.76 13.47 14.57
N PRO A 156 -6.44 12.77 15.50
CA PRO A 156 -6.85 11.38 15.28
C PRO A 156 -7.71 11.23 14.01
N PRO A 157 -7.72 10.05 13.36
CA PRO A 157 -8.60 9.78 12.23
C PRO A 157 -10.08 9.90 12.61
N THR A 158 -10.95 10.01 11.61
CA THR A 158 -12.40 10.03 11.83
C THR A 158 -12.93 8.69 12.38
N SER A 159 -12.14 7.63 12.29
CA SER A 159 -12.40 6.30 12.84
C SER A 159 -11.07 5.62 13.18
N ASP A 160 -10.97 5.10 14.41
CA ASP A 160 -9.83 4.30 14.87
C ASP A 160 -9.85 2.86 14.31
N ALA A 161 -10.91 2.48 13.61
CA ALA A 161 -11.08 1.17 12.97
C ALA A 161 -10.70 1.20 11.48
N SER A 162 -10.28 0.07 10.92
CA SER A 162 -10.22 -0.19 9.47
C SER A 162 -11.50 -0.89 8.99
N THR A 163 -11.52 -1.34 7.73
CA THR A 163 -12.64 -2.14 7.18
C THR A 163 -12.94 -3.40 7.98
N THR A 164 -11.92 -4.03 8.56
CA THR A 164 -11.99 -5.35 9.20
C THR A 164 -11.62 -5.32 10.67
N GLU A 165 -10.94 -4.26 11.15
CA GLU A 165 -10.33 -4.25 12.47
C GLU A 165 -10.77 -3.05 13.30
N VAL A 166 -11.39 -3.32 14.45
CA VAL A 166 -12.00 -2.29 15.30
C VAL A 166 -11.00 -1.44 16.08
N ASN A 167 -9.76 -1.91 16.24
CA ASN A 167 -8.72 -1.26 17.04
C ASN A 167 -7.47 -0.91 16.20
N TYR A 168 -7.68 -0.63 14.91
CA TYR A 168 -6.63 -0.44 13.92
C TYR A 168 -5.60 0.64 14.30
N LEU A 169 -6.04 1.79 14.81
CA LEU A 169 -5.15 2.88 15.19
C LEU A 169 -4.32 2.57 16.44
N ASN A 170 -4.90 1.89 17.43
CA ASN A 170 -4.32 1.76 18.78
C ASN A 170 -3.65 0.40 19.03
N ASP A 171 -3.67 -0.53 18.07
CA ASP A 171 -2.99 -1.82 18.15
C ASP A 171 -1.67 -1.77 17.36
N PRO A 172 -0.50 -1.88 18.03
CA PRO A 172 0.81 -1.85 17.38
C PRO A 172 1.01 -2.89 16.27
N ALA A 173 0.18 -3.94 16.24
CA ALA A 173 0.20 -4.89 15.13
C ALA A 173 -0.14 -4.25 13.76
N TYR A 174 -0.72 -3.05 13.75
CA TYR A 174 -1.05 -2.32 12.53
C TYR A 174 -0.09 -1.16 12.23
N ASP A 175 1.00 -0.98 13.00
CA ASP A 175 1.95 0.14 12.83
C ASP A 175 2.56 0.24 11.43
N ASN A 176 2.63 -0.89 10.70
CA ASN A 176 3.15 -0.95 9.33
C ASN A 176 2.06 -1.02 8.25
N TYR A 177 0.78 -0.90 8.61
CA TYR A 177 -0.31 -0.80 7.65
C TYR A 177 -0.52 0.68 7.25
N PRO A 178 -1.08 0.96 6.06
CA PRO A 178 -1.32 2.33 5.61
C PRO A 178 -2.28 3.09 6.53
N MET A 179 -1.97 4.34 6.85
CA MET A 179 -2.89 5.19 7.59
C MET A 179 -4.13 5.51 6.72
N VAL A 180 -5.33 5.23 7.22
CA VAL A 180 -6.62 5.45 6.54
C VAL A 180 -7.60 6.21 7.43
N ASN A 181 -8.81 6.50 6.94
CA ASN A 181 -9.83 7.24 7.69
C ASN A 181 -9.39 8.64 8.14
N ILE A 182 -8.47 9.27 7.41
CA ILE A 182 -8.11 10.67 7.62
C ILE A 182 -8.66 11.54 6.50
N PRO A 183 -9.19 12.74 6.81
CA PRO A 183 -9.52 13.75 5.82
C PRO A 183 -8.26 14.18 5.05
N TRP A 184 -8.43 14.73 3.85
CA TRP A 184 -7.31 15.25 3.04
C TRP A 184 -6.50 16.31 3.81
N THR A 185 -7.18 17.13 4.63
CA THR A 185 -6.52 18.17 5.43
C THR A 185 -5.52 17.59 6.42
N GLU A 186 -5.84 16.46 7.05
CA GLU A 186 -4.95 15.82 8.01
C GLU A 186 -3.79 15.08 7.32
N ALA A 187 -4.04 14.47 6.15
CA ALA A 187 -2.97 13.95 5.31
C ALA A 187 -1.96 15.05 4.93
N ASN A 188 -2.47 16.22 4.52
CA ASN A 188 -1.65 17.38 4.20
C ASN A 188 -0.92 17.96 5.42
N ASN A 189 -1.59 18.04 6.58
CA ASN A 189 -0.98 18.49 7.84
C ASN A 189 0.18 17.57 8.26
N TYR A 190 0.00 16.25 8.18
CA TYR A 190 1.06 15.28 8.47
C TYR A 190 2.27 15.48 7.57
N CYS A 191 2.08 15.59 6.26
CA CYS A 191 3.19 15.83 5.34
C CYS A 191 3.92 17.15 5.68
N HIS A 192 3.19 18.22 6.02
CA HIS A 192 3.81 19.47 6.46
C HIS A 192 4.55 19.36 7.78
N TRP A 193 4.01 18.64 8.76
CA TRP A 193 4.66 18.42 10.06
C TRP A 193 6.04 17.77 9.91
N ARG A 194 6.18 16.81 8.98
CA ARG A 194 7.47 16.19 8.66
C ARG A 194 8.32 16.98 7.65
N GLY A 195 7.97 18.23 7.36
CA GLY A 195 8.73 19.13 6.49
C GLY A 195 8.52 18.92 4.99
N GLN A 196 7.38 18.36 4.59
CA GLN A 196 7.08 17.93 3.22
C GLN A 196 5.69 18.40 2.77
N ARG A 197 5.13 17.79 1.73
CA ARG A 197 3.79 18.07 1.19
C ARG A 197 3.15 16.80 0.60
N LEU A 198 1.88 16.87 0.22
CA LEU A 198 1.30 15.86 -0.66
C LEU A 198 1.89 15.99 -2.08
N PRO A 199 2.05 14.89 -2.84
CA PRO A 199 2.38 14.95 -4.26
C PRO A 199 1.25 15.61 -5.05
N THR A 200 1.55 16.25 -6.17
CA THR A 200 0.54 16.58 -7.16
C THR A 200 0.05 15.30 -7.87
N GLU A 201 -1.11 15.37 -8.52
CA GLU A 201 -1.62 14.28 -9.35
C GLU A 201 -0.61 13.88 -10.44
N ALA A 202 0.08 14.86 -11.03
CA ALA A 202 1.08 14.64 -12.05
C ALA A 202 2.35 13.97 -11.50
N GLU A 203 2.83 14.41 -10.35
CA GLU A 203 3.95 13.78 -9.64
C GLU A 203 3.65 12.35 -9.26
N TRP A 204 2.43 12.09 -8.76
CA TRP A 204 1.99 10.75 -8.44
C TRP A 204 1.99 9.85 -9.70
N GLU A 205 1.42 10.33 -10.80
CA GLU A 205 1.33 9.56 -12.04
C GLU A 205 2.70 9.23 -12.66
N VAL A 206 3.63 10.18 -12.65
CA VAL A 206 4.98 9.95 -13.17
C VAL A 206 5.71 8.93 -12.30
N ALA A 207 5.61 9.05 -10.96
CA ALA A 207 6.26 8.14 -10.03
C ALA A 207 5.67 6.73 -10.07
N ALA A 208 4.37 6.61 -10.37
CA ALA A 208 3.67 5.34 -10.48
C ALA A 208 4.02 4.57 -11.75
N GLY A 209 4.21 5.27 -12.89
CA GLY A 209 4.15 4.61 -14.19
C GLY A 209 5.16 5.02 -15.25
N TRP A 210 5.96 6.07 -15.05
CA TRP A 210 6.89 6.52 -16.08
C TRP A 210 8.28 5.90 -15.92
N ASP A 211 8.70 5.14 -16.93
CA ASP A 211 10.06 4.62 -17.05
C ASP A 211 10.91 5.67 -17.78
N ILE A 212 11.68 6.45 -17.02
CA ILE A 212 12.52 7.56 -17.54
C ILE A 212 13.56 7.05 -18.53
N ASP A 213 14.18 5.90 -18.28
CA ASP A 213 15.21 5.35 -19.16
C ASP A 213 14.64 4.87 -20.49
N LYS A 214 13.46 4.23 -20.45
CA LYS A 214 12.78 3.75 -21.67
C LYS A 214 11.91 4.81 -22.34
N GLN A 215 11.67 5.95 -21.68
CA GLN A 215 10.71 6.97 -22.10
C GLN A 215 9.33 6.34 -22.41
N ALA A 216 8.86 5.48 -21.51
CA ALA A 216 7.66 4.68 -21.72
C ALA A 216 6.77 4.66 -20.48
N LYS A 217 5.46 4.68 -20.71
CA LYS A 217 4.45 4.61 -19.65
C LYS A 217 3.99 3.17 -19.43
N TYR A 218 3.98 2.74 -18.18
CA TYR A 218 3.40 1.48 -17.75
C TYR A 218 1.93 1.73 -17.39
N LEU A 219 1.05 0.80 -17.80
CA LEU A 219 -0.40 0.93 -17.55
C LEU A 219 -0.75 0.68 -16.08
N TRP A 220 -0.02 -0.22 -15.44
CA TRP A 220 0.01 -0.46 -13.99
C TRP A 220 1.44 -0.24 -13.49
N PRO A 221 1.68 -0.01 -12.18
CA PRO A 221 3.04 0.23 -11.69
C PRO A 221 4.04 -0.86 -12.09
N TRP A 222 3.58 -2.11 -12.12
CA TRP A 222 4.38 -3.28 -12.47
C TRP A 222 4.44 -3.62 -13.98
N GLY A 223 3.84 -2.82 -14.86
CA GLY A 223 3.89 -3.03 -16.31
C GLY A 223 2.55 -2.93 -17.03
N SER A 224 2.35 -3.77 -18.05
CA SER A 224 1.21 -3.68 -18.98
C SER A 224 0.25 -4.87 -18.95
N ASP A 225 0.47 -5.86 -18.09
CA ASP A 225 -0.37 -7.06 -18.01
C ASP A 225 -1.24 -7.02 -16.73
N PRO A 226 -2.57 -6.83 -16.85
CA PRO A 226 -3.48 -6.85 -15.71
C PRO A 226 -3.70 -8.25 -15.13
N ALA A 227 -3.55 -9.32 -15.94
CA ALA A 227 -3.78 -10.68 -15.48
C ALA A 227 -2.73 -11.14 -14.45
N ALA A 228 -1.62 -10.42 -14.39
CA ALA A 228 -0.60 -10.52 -13.37
C ALA A 228 -0.82 -9.48 -12.26
N ALA A 229 -2.02 -9.40 -11.67
CA ALA A 229 -2.26 -8.55 -10.50
C ALA A 229 -1.23 -8.87 -9.41
N LYS A 230 -0.26 -7.98 -9.27
CA LYS A 230 0.92 -8.10 -8.41
C LYS A 230 0.76 -7.32 -7.10
N ALA A 231 -0.38 -6.67 -6.93
CA ALA A 231 -0.72 -5.76 -5.86
C ALA A 231 -1.95 -6.20 -5.08
N ASN A 232 -2.25 -5.49 -4.00
CA ASN A 232 -3.44 -5.72 -3.19
C ASN A 232 -4.67 -5.08 -3.84
N VAL A 233 -5.39 -5.81 -4.69
CA VAL A 233 -6.63 -5.38 -5.38
C VAL A 233 -7.76 -6.38 -5.16
N GLY A 234 -8.98 -6.05 -5.55
CA GLY A 234 -10.18 -6.87 -5.33
C GLY A 234 -10.04 -8.31 -5.84
N GLU A 235 -9.36 -8.51 -6.97
CA GLU A 235 -9.10 -9.83 -7.57
C GLU A 235 -8.19 -10.72 -6.71
N THR A 236 -7.36 -10.13 -5.83
CA THR A 236 -6.53 -10.89 -4.88
C THR A 236 -7.33 -11.41 -3.69
N SER A 237 -8.55 -10.89 -3.48
CA SER A 237 -9.49 -11.32 -2.43
C SER A 237 -8.91 -11.28 -1.00
N VAL A 238 -7.96 -10.36 -0.75
CA VAL A 238 -7.45 -10.07 0.59
C VAL A 238 -8.53 -9.47 1.47
N GLY A 239 -9.30 -8.51 0.92
CA GLY A 239 -10.45 -7.89 1.59
C GLY A 239 -10.11 -6.82 2.64
N GLN A 240 -8.84 -6.48 2.79
CA GLN A 240 -8.33 -5.44 3.70
C GLN A 240 -6.99 -4.88 3.22
N ALA A 241 -6.56 -3.75 3.79
CA ALA A 241 -5.20 -3.25 3.59
C ALA A 241 -4.18 -4.27 4.12
N ALA A 242 -2.99 -4.28 3.54
CA ALA A 242 -1.87 -5.09 3.98
C ALA A 242 -0.76 -4.18 4.52
N PRO A 243 0.19 -4.71 5.33
CA PRO A 243 1.39 -3.97 5.68
C PRO A 243 2.09 -3.46 4.41
N VAL A 244 2.65 -2.25 4.46
CA VAL A 244 3.29 -1.64 3.30
C VAL A 244 4.46 -2.50 2.79
N GLY A 245 4.55 -2.64 1.47
CA GLY A 245 5.45 -3.47 0.70
C GLY A 245 5.17 -4.97 0.79
N THR A 246 4.01 -5.40 1.30
CA THR A 246 3.66 -6.84 1.31
C THR A 246 3.64 -7.43 -0.11
N PHE A 247 3.42 -6.57 -1.12
CA PHE A 247 3.36 -6.93 -2.52
C PHE A 247 4.62 -6.44 -3.25
N PRO A 248 5.76 -7.14 -3.15
CA PRO A 248 7.05 -6.68 -3.69
C PRO A 248 7.10 -6.63 -5.22
N GLU A 249 6.11 -7.22 -5.89
CA GLU A 249 5.98 -7.14 -7.35
C GLU A 249 5.13 -5.94 -7.79
N ASP A 250 4.37 -5.31 -6.88
CA ASP A 250 3.77 -3.99 -7.10
C ASP A 250 4.85 -2.92 -6.88
N ILE A 251 5.72 -2.81 -7.87
CA ILE A 251 6.85 -1.89 -7.86
C ILE A 251 6.83 -1.05 -9.14
N SER A 252 6.85 0.27 -8.99
CA SER A 252 6.91 1.20 -10.11
C SER A 252 8.28 1.18 -10.78
N PRO A 253 8.43 1.74 -12.00
CA PRO A 253 9.74 1.90 -12.63
C PRO A 253 10.76 2.68 -11.79
N ALA A 254 10.27 3.58 -10.92
CA ALA A 254 11.08 4.37 -9.99
C ALA A 254 11.38 3.65 -8.66
N GLY A 255 10.85 2.44 -8.45
CA GLY A 255 11.11 1.63 -7.26
C GLY A 255 10.15 1.85 -6.08
N LEU A 256 9.08 2.62 -6.29
CA LEU A 256 8.01 2.82 -5.31
C LEU A 256 7.15 1.56 -5.22
N LEU A 257 6.71 1.23 -4.01
CA LEU A 257 5.85 0.09 -3.72
C LEU A 257 4.40 0.55 -3.49
N ASP A 258 3.49 -0.39 -3.69
CA ASP A 258 2.05 -0.25 -3.40
C ASP A 258 1.38 0.94 -4.12
N MET A 259 1.92 1.33 -5.28
CA MET A 259 1.33 2.40 -6.10
C MET A 259 0.03 1.95 -6.77
N GLY A 260 -0.26 0.64 -6.81
CA GLY A 260 -1.36 0.06 -7.57
C GLY A 260 -2.25 -0.85 -6.73
N GLY A 261 -2.88 -0.32 -5.69
CA GLY A 261 -3.82 -1.05 -4.86
C GLY A 261 -3.60 -0.67 -3.41
N ASN A 262 -3.81 -1.63 -2.51
CA ASN A 262 -3.74 -1.45 -1.06
C ASN A 262 -4.71 -0.37 -0.58
N VAL A 263 -4.33 0.90 -0.60
CA VAL A 263 -5.25 2.02 -0.39
C VAL A 263 -5.07 3.05 -1.50
N SER A 264 -6.16 3.72 -1.88
CA SER A 264 -6.03 4.86 -2.76
C SER A 264 -5.37 6.01 -2.04
N GLU A 265 -4.68 6.87 -2.76
CA GLU A 265 -3.84 7.88 -2.14
C GLU A 265 -4.36 9.28 -2.44
N TRP A 266 -4.54 10.07 -1.37
CA TRP A 266 -4.74 11.51 -1.50
C TRP A 266 -3.55 12.15 -2.23
N VAL A 267 -3.86 13.00 -3.21
CA VAL A 267 -2.90 13.92 -3.83
C VAL A 267 -3.36 15.36 -3.62
N PHE A 268 -2.49 16.33 -3.89
CA PHE A 268 -2.74 17.74 -3.61
C PHE A 268 -3.96 18.31 -4.35
N ASP A 269 -4.18 17.85 -5.58
CA ASP A 269 -5.06 18.46 -6.57
C ASP A 269 -6.55 18.39 -6.21
N TRP A 270 -7.27 19.47 -6.53
CA TRP A 270 -8.72 19.43 -6.65
C TRP A 270 -9.12 18.63 -7.88
N TYR A 271 -10.15 17.79 -7.76
CA TYR A 271 -10.64 17.04 -8.91
C TYR A 271 -11.49 17.93 -9.83
N LYS A 272 -11.18 17.85 -11.12
CA LYS A 272 -12.01 18.36 -12.22
C LYS A 272 -11.90 17.42 -13.43
N ALA A 273 -13.05 16.94 -13.88
CA ALA A 273 -13.14 15.89 -14.90
C ALA A 273 -12.50 16.27 -16.24
N ASP A 274 -12.56 17.56 -16.63
CA ASP A 274 -11.99 18.06 -17.89
C ASP A 274 -10.65 18.78 -17.70
N TYR A 275 -10.01 18.68 -16.52
CA TYR A 275 -8.78 19.42 -16.22
C TYR A 275 -7.65 19.15 -17.21
N TYR A 276 -7.48 17.91 -17.68
CA TYR A 276 -6.42 17.57 -18.64
C TYR A 276 -6.52 18.30 -19.99
N ARG A 277 -7.66 18.92 -20.31
CA ARG A 277 -7.81 19.76 -21.53
C ARG A 277 -7.27 21.18 -21.35
N ILE A 278 -7.07 21.60 -20.11
CA ILE A 278 -6.74 22.99 -19.73
C ILE A 278 -5.57 23.06 -18.74
N ALA A 279 -4.93 21.92 -18.45
CA ALA A 279 -3.82 21.83 -17.51
C ALA A 279 -2.61 22.60 -18.04
N ASP A 280 -1.81 23.11 -17.10
CA ASP A 280 -0.50 23.67 -17.44
C ASP A 280 0.46 22.54 -17.79
N ASP A 281 1.29 22.74 -18.83
CA ASP A 281 2.26 21.72 -19.27
C ASP A 281 3.48 21.61 -18.33
N THR A 282 3.62 22.47 -17.32
CA THR A 282 4.77 22.53 -16.41
C THR A 282 4.31 22.60 -14.97
N ASP A 283 4.72 21.63 -14.16
CA ASP A 283 4.39 21.51 -12.72
C ASP A 283 2.90 21.79 -12.41
N PRO A 284 1.94 21.09 -13.07
CA PRO A 284 0.52 21.30 -12.82
C PRO A 284 0.13 20.94 -11.38
N ILE A 285 -0.70 21.78 -10.77
CA ILE A 285 -1.17 21.67 -9.37
C ILE A 285 -2.70 21.55 -9.25
N GLY A 286 -3.35 21.20 -10.36
CA GLY A 286 -4.80 21.08 -10.44
C GLY A 286 -5.51 22.38 -10.81
N PRO A 287 -6.86 22.37 -10.88
CA PRO A 287 -7.65 23.56 -11.18
C PRO A 287 -7.55 24.59 -10.04
N SER A 288 -8.06 25.80 -10.29
CA SER A 288 -8.02 26.89 -9.30
C SER A 288 -8.60 26.44 -7.95
N GLN A 289 -7.88 26.71 -6.85
CA GLN A 289 -8.25 26.26 -5.51
C GLN A 289 -9.49 26.98 -4.91
N ARG A 290 -10.26 27.71 -5.71
CA ARG A 290 -11.45 28.39 -5.23
C ARG A 290 -12.52 27.35 -4.90
N ARG A 291 -12.91 27.26 -3.62
CA ARG A 291 -14.03 26.44 -3.15
C ARG A 291 -15.24 26.61 -4.07
N GLY A 292 -15.71 25.50 -4.65
CA GLY A 292 -16.88 25.44 -5.53
C GLY A 292 -16.61 25.04 -6.97
N GLU A 293 -15.34 24.99 -7.42
CA GLU A 293 -15.00 24.49 -8.78
C GLU A 293 -14.65 22.99 -8.83
N GLY A 294 -14.39 22.36 -7.68
CA GLY A 294 -14.12 20.93 -7.53
C GLY A 294 -15.13 20.22 -6.64
N ILE A 295 -15.51 18.99 -7.00
CA ILE A 295 -16.45 18.14 -6.23
C ILE A 295 -15.77 17.34 -5.11
N GLY A 296 -14.44 17.37 -5.05
CA GLY A 296 -13.59 16.64 -4.11
C GLY A 296 -12.11 16.79 -4.46
N ARG A 297 -11.24 16.15 -3.70
CA ARG A 297 -9.80 16.03 -4.01
C ARG A 297 -9.55 14.76 -4.80
N VAL A 298 -8.51 14.78 -5.62
CA VAL A 298 -8.12 13.61 -6.40
C VAL A 298 -7.60 12.52 -5.45
N VAL A 299 -7.96 11.27 -5.75
CA VAL A 299 -7.32 10.07 -5.20
C VAL A 299 -6.85 9.16 -6.32
N ARG A 300 -5.75 8.44 -6.08
CA ARG A 300 -5.02 7.67 -7.10
C ARG A 300 -4.73 6.24 -6.65
N GLY A 301 -4.44 5.34 -7.59
CA GLY A 301 -3.86 4.02 -7.31
C GLY A 301 -4.82 2.86 -7.03
N GLY A 302 -6.12 3.09 -6.83
CA GLY A 302 -7.05 1.99 -6.50
C GLY A 302 -6.88 1.51 -5.05
N SER A 303 -7.59 0.47 -4.62
CA SER A 303 -7.49 -0.08 -3.27
C SER A 303 -7.68 -1.59 -3.28
N PHE A 304 -7.48 -2.23 -2.13
CA PHE A 304 -7.75 -3.67 -1.92
C PHE A 304 -9.18 -4.10 -2.27
N SER A 305 -10.12 -3.16 -2.35
CA SER A 305 -11.53 -3.42 -2.64
C SER A 305 -11.93 -3.13 -4.08
N ASP A 306 -11.06 -2.45 -4.84
CA ASP A 306 -11.32 -2.03 -6.21
C ASP A 306 -10.80 -3.06 -7.21
N PRO A 307 -11.41 -3.18 -8.41
CA PRO A 307 -10.86 -4.03 -9.46
C PRO A 307 -9.51 -3.51 -9.95
N VAL A 308 -8.69 -4.38 -10.52
CA VAL A 308 -7.32 -4.08 -10.99
C VAL A 308 -7.29 -2.92 -12.00
N ASP A 309 -8.39 -2.67 -12.73
CA ASP A 309 -8.50 -1.56 -13.67
C ASP A 309 -8.48 -0.18 -12.99
N GLU A 310 -8.85 -0.08 -11.70
CA GLU A 310 -8.74 1.15 -10.90
C GLU A 310 -7.30 1.37 -10.40
N ALA A 311 -6.45 0.34 -10.43
CA ALA A 311 -5.02 0.42 -10.09
C ALA A 311 -4.14 0.85 -11.28
N ARG A 312 -4.75 1.25 -12.41
CA ARG A 312 -4.00 1.80 -13.55
C ARG A 312 -3.34 3.11 -13.14
N THR A 313 -2.12 3.34 -13.61
CA THR A 313 -1.32 4.53 -13.28
C THR A 313 -2.01 5.83 -13.65
N ALA A 314 -2.85 5.83 -14.69
CA ALA A 314 -3.61 6.99 -15.12
C ALA A 314 -5.03 7.10 -14.52
N ASN A 315 -5.55 6.06 -13.85
CA ASN A 315 -6.90 6.08 -13.27
C ASN A 315 -7.00 7.09 -12.13
N ARG A 316 -7.98 7.98 -12.21
CA ARG A 316 -8.22 9.04 -11.24
C ARG A 316 -9.63 8.93 -10.71
N ARG A 317 -9.77 9.11 -9.40
CA ARG A 317 -11.05 9.23 -8.72
C ARG A 317 -11.04 10.49 -7.87
N ASN A 318 -12.18 10.76 -7.24
CA ASN A 318 -12.30 11.86 -6.30
C ASN A 318 -13.03 11.44 -5.04
N GLN A 319 -12.69 12.12 -3.96
CA GLN A 319 -13.30 11.94 -2.65
C GLN A 319 -13.50 13.31 -2.00
N VAL A 320 -14.54 13.44 -1.19
CA VAL A 320 -14.84 14.70 -0.48
C VAL A 320 -13.78 14.91 0.61
N GLU A 321 -13.15 16.10 0.63
CA GLU A 321 -11.95 16.35 1.45
C GLU A 321 -12.18 16.25 2.97
N ASP A 322 -13.42 16.45 3.42
CA ASP A 322 -13.80 16.54 4.83
C ASP A 322 -14.00 15.17 5.53
N TYR A 323 -13.98 14.06 4.77
CA TYR A 323 -14.26 12.72 5.32
C TYR A 323 -13.06 11.78 5.18
N GLY A 324 -12.81 11.02 6.25
CA GLY A 324 -11.95 9.85 6.18
C GLY A 324 -12.66 8.69 5.48
N ASN A 325 -11.89 7.88 4.75
CA ASN A 325 -12.36 6.67 4.09
C ASN A 325 -11.40 5.51 4.40
N PRO A 326 -11.90 4.30 4.76
CA PRO A 326 -11.05 3.18 5.15
C PRO A 326 -10.26 2.57 3.99
N THR A 327 -10.52 2.98 2.74
CA THR A 327 -9.76 2.57 1.55
C THR A 327 -8.90 3.69 0.98
N VAL A 328 -8.79 4.83 1.67
CA VAL A 328 -8.00 5.98 1.24
C VAL A 328 -6.96 6.32 2.30
N GLY A 329 -5.70 6.21 1.92
CA GLY A 329 -4.54 6.72 2.65
C GLY A 329 -3.82 7.78 1.84
N PHE A 330 -2.50 7.85 1.96
CA PHE A 330 -1.68 8.86 1.32
C PHE A 330 -0.19 8.52 1.43
N ARG A 331 0.61 9.23 0.63
CA ARG A 331 2.06 9.30 0.75
C ARG A 331 2.52 10.75 0.58
N CYS A 332 3.70 11.10 1.07
CA CYS A 332 4.20 12.46 0.96
C CYS A 332 5.27 12.60 -0.15
N ALA A 333 5.48 13.83 -0.57
CA ALA A 333 6.50 14.27 -1.51
C ALA A 333 7.21 15.53 -1.01
N SER A 334 8.40 15.80 -1.51
CA SER A 334 9.19 17.01 -1.23
C SER A 334 9.82 17.54 -2.49
N ASP A 335 10.04 18.85 -2.52
CA ASP A 335 10.78 19.48 -3.61
C ASP A 335 12.24 19.02 -3.60
N GLY A 336 12.82 18.77 -4.78
CA GLY A 336 14.16 18.19 -4.96
C GLY A 336 15.32 19.18 -5.07
#